data_AF-A0A7G8ERS6-F1
#
_entry.id   AF-A0A7G8ERS6-F1
#
_cell.length_a   1.000
_cell.length_b   1.000
_cell.length_c   1.000
_cell.angle_alpha   90.00
_cell.angle_beta   90.00
_cell.angle_gamma   90.00
#
_symmetry.space_group_name_H-M   'P 1'
#
loop_
_entity.id
_entity.type
_entity.pdbx_description
1 polymer ?
#
loop_
_entity_poly.entity_id
_entity_poly.type
_entity_poly.pdbx_seq_one_letter_code
_entity_poly.pdbx_strand_id
1 'polypeptide(L)' 'MHFSGSLDALKAHVAALELPGHWSHEGVFEVFRLEAGEMINFWPGSGELQVKGHPERSAALLAQLTSQFGSGA' A
#
# COMPACT_ATOMS: atom_id res chain seq x y z
N MET A 1 8.17 0.61 -5.42
CA MET A 1 7.52 0.83 -6.73
C MET A 1 7.00 2.26 -6.81
N HIS A 2 6.53 2.71 -7.97
CA HIS A 2 5.87 4.01 -8.11
C HIS A 2 4.37 3.81 -8.37
N PHE A 3 3.54 4.55 -7.67
CA PHE A 3 2.09 4.59 -7.84
C PHE A 3 1.68 6.03 -8.21
N SER A 4 1.06 6.20 -9.38
CA SER A 4 0.74 7.52 -9.93
C SER A 4 -0.63 8.05 -9.53
N GLY A 5 -1.37 7.34 -8.66
CA GLY A 5 -2.66 7.78 -8.13
C GLY A 5 -2.55 8.60 -6.84
N SER A 6 -3.69 9.10 -6.36
CA SER A 6 -3.79 9.81 -5.08
C SER A 6 -3.75 8.85 -3.87
N LEU A 7 -3.55 9.39 -2.67
CA LEU A 7 -3.68 8.62 -1.43
C LEU A 7 -5.06 7.96 -1.31
N ASP A 8 -6.13 8.65 -1.70
CA ASP A 8 -7.48 8.10 -1.62
C ASP A 8 -7.69 6.92 -2.59
N ALA A 9 -7.12 7.02 -3.80
CA ALA A 9 -7.11 5.90 -4.73
C ALA A 9 -6.34 4.70 -4.16
N LEU A 10 -5.16 4.94 -3.55
CA LEU A 10 -4.41 3.89 -2.88
C LEU A 10 -5.20 3.26 -1.74
N LYS A 11 -5.85 4.07 -0.89
CA LYS A 11 -6.71 3.60 0.20
C LYS A 11 -7.85 2.72 -0.31
N ALA A 12 -8.46 3.07 -1.44
CA ALA A 12 -9.51 2.27 -2.06
C ALA A 12 -8.96 0.91 -2.53
N HIS A 13 -7.80 0.87 -3.18
CA HIS A 13 -7.15 -0.39 -3.57
C HIS A 13 -6.76 -1.25 -2.37
N VAL A 14 -6.24 -0.66 -1.29
CA VAL A 14 -5.91 -1.37 -0.05
C VAL A 14 -7.17 -1.91 0.63
N ALA A 15 -8.25 -1.13 0.67
CA ALA A 15 -9.52 -1.57 1.24
C ALA A 15 -10.13 -2.75 0.46
N ALA A 16 -9.98 -2.76 -0.88
CA ALA A 16 -10.45 -3.87 -1.73
C ALA A 16 -9.70 -5.20 -1.51
N LEU A 17 -8.55 -5.19 -0.82
CA LEU A 17 -7.87 -6.42 -0.41
C LEU A 17 -8.48 -7.04 0.85
N GLU A 18 -9.37 -6.33 1.55
CA GLU A 18 -10.06 -6.79 2.77
C GLU A 18 -9.08 -7.25 3.89
N LEU A 19 -7.88 -6.66 3.93
CA LEU A 19 -6.85 -6.99 4.91
C LEU A 19 -7.01 -6.13 6.18
N PRO A 20 -6.97 -6.72 7.39
CA PRO A 20 -7.08 -5.98 8.63
C PRO A 20 -5.82 -5.13 8.89
N GLY A 21 -6.03 -3.87 9.24
CA GLY A 21 -4.97 -2.92 9.50
C GLY A 21 -5.50 -1.50 9.68
N HIS A 22 -4.59 -0.55 9.87
CA HIS A 22 -4.95 0.86 10.04
C HIS A 22 -3.97 1.78 9.32
N TRP A 23 -4.49 2.93 8.89
CA TRP A 23 -3.68 4.01 8.34
C TRP A 23 -3.16 4.92 9.45
N SER A 24 -1.94 5.40 9.27
CA SER A 24 -1.29 6.39 10.13
C SER A 24 -0.49 7.37 9.27
N HIS A 25 -0.50 8.64 9.66
CA HIS A 25 0.24 9.69 8.99
C HIS A 25 1.57 9.93 9.71
N GLU A 26 2.70 9.80 9.00
CA GLU A 26 4.06 9.88 9.54
C GLU A 26 4.81 11.08 8.93
N GLY A 27 4.15 12.23 8.90
CA GLY A 27 4.70 13.51 8.44
C GLY A 27 4.78 13.63 6.91
N VAL A 28 5.75 12.96 6.28
CA VAL A 28 5.98 13.07 4.82
C VAL A 28 5.40 11.90 4.03
N PHE A 29 4.89 10.89 4.72
CA PHE A 29 4.33 9.69 4.13
C PHE A 29 3.18 9.13 4.96
N GLU A 30 2.41 8.28 4.32
CA GLU A 30 1.28 7.55 4.88
C GLU A 30 1.69 6.09 5.06
N VAL A 31 1.26 5.48 6.16
CA VAL A 31 1.56 4.09 6.48
C VAL A 31 0.28 3.34 6.75
N PHE A 32 0.02 2.31 5.97
CA PHE A 32 -0.93 1.27 6.35
C PHE A 32 -0.19 0.14 7.07
N ARG A 33 -0.54 -0.11 8.34
CA ARG A 33 0.03 -1.18 9.16
C ARG A 33 -0.96 -2.33 9.22
N LEU A 34 -0.58 -3.46 8.62
CA LEU A 34 -1.38 -4.69 8.69
C LEU A 34 -1.21 -5.33 10.07
N GLU A 35 -2.26 -5.95 10.58
CA GLU A 35 -2.18 -6.70 11.85
C GLU A 35 -1.20 -7.89 11.77
N ALA A 36 -0.99 -8.43 10.56
CA ALA A 36 -0.01 -9.48 10.28
C ALA A 36 1.45 -9.00 10.31
N GLY A 37 1.69 -7.69 10.42
CA GLY A 37 3.01 -7.07 10.60
C GLY A 37 3.63 -6.47 9.34
N GLU A 38 3.01 -6.61 8.17
CA GLU A 38 3.42 -5.89 6.96
C GLU A 38 3.04 -4.40 7.03
N MET A 39 3.75 -3.58 6.28
CA MET A 39 3.49 -2.15 6.16
C MET A 39 3.51 -1.72 4.71
N ILE A 40 2.58 -0.85 4.33
CA ILE A 40 2.58 -0.13 3.06
C ILE A 40 2.91 1.32 3.36
N ASN A 41 4.08 1.77 2.95
CA ASN A 41 4.49 3.17 3.04
C ASN A 41 4.24 3.85 1.70
N PHE A 42 3.61 5.01 1.71
CA PHE A 42 3.33 5.79 0.52
C PHE A 42 3.69 7.26 0.72
N TRP A 43 4.52 7.81 -0.17
CA TRP A 43 4.90 9.22 -0.20
C TRP A 43 4.07 9.93 -1.28
N PRO A 44 3.01 10.69 -0.92
CA PRO A 44 2.14 11.31 -1.91
C PRO A 44 2.86 12.31 -2.82
N GLY A 45 3.89 12.98 -2.29
CA GLY A 45 4.67 13.96 -3.04
C GLY A 45 5.53 13.39 -4.17
N SER A 46 5.93 12.12 -4.08
CA SER A 46 6.75 11.44 -5.10
C SER A 46 6.04 10.27 -5.76
N GLY A 47 4.88 9.84 -5.25
CA GLY A 47 4.22 8.60 -5.62
C GLY A 47 5.01 7.34 -5.25
N GLU A 48 6.07 7.45 -4.45
CA GLU A 48 6.84 6.30 -4.02
C GLU A 48 6.00 5.41 -3.11
N LEU A 49 5.95 4.11 -3.41
CA LEU A 49 5.26 3.10 -2.62
C LEU A 49 6.24 1.98 -2.25
N GLN A 50 6.34 1.68 -0.96
CA GLN A 50 7.15 0.58 -0.44
C GLN A 50 6.29 -0.36 0.38
N VAL A 51 6.51 -1.67 0.21
CA VAL A 51 5.94 -2.70 1.07
C VAL A 51 7.07 -3.27 1.92
N LYS A 52 6.91 -3.28 3.24
CA LYS A 52 7.87 -3.78 4.23
C LYS A 52 7.24 -4.90 5.05
N GLY A 53 8.07 -5.81 5.57
CA GLY A 53 7.62 -6.97 6.35
C GLY A 53 8.43 -8.21 6.02
N HIS A 54 7.92 -9.39 6.38
CA HIS A 54 8.54 -10.67 6.04
C HIS A 54 8.66 -10.80 4.51
N PRO A 55 9.82 -11.21 3.95
CA PRO A 55 10.07 -11.13 2.50
C PRO A 55 9.00 -11.77 1.61
N GLU A 56 8.52 -12.96 1.98
CA GLU A 56 7.51 -13.68 1.20
C GLU A 56 6.13 -12.99 1.25
N ARG A 57 5.77 -12.44 2.41
CA ARG A 57 4.46 -11.81 2.63
C ARG A 57 4.42 -10.41 2.03
N SER A 58 5.51 -9.66 2.15
CA SER A 58 5.65 -8.36 1.49
C SER A 58 5.67 -8.50 -0.03
N ALA A 59 6.32 -9.54 -0.58
CA ALA A 59 6.27 -9.83 -2.00
C ALA A 59 4.85 -10.20 -2.48
N ALA A 60 4.14 -11.04 -1.74
CA ALA A 60 2.76 -11.40 -2.05
C ALA A 60 1.81 -10.18 -2.00
N LEU A 61 1.93 -9.35 -0.97
CA LEU A 61 1.14 -8.12 -0.84
C LEU A 61 1.43 -7.12 -1.98
N LEU A 62 2.71 -6.96 -2.34
CA LEU A 62 3.11 -6.12 -3.47
C LEU A 62 2.49 -6.60 -4.79
N ALA A 63 2.46 -7.93 -5.03
CA ALA A 63 1.86 -8.51 -6.21
C ALA A 63 0.34 -8.26 -6.26
N GLN A 64 -0.36 -8.42 -5.12
CA GLN A 64 -1.80 -8.13 -5.02
C GLN A 64 -2.11 -6.67 -5.31
N LEU A 65 -1.36 -5.73 -4.72
CA LEU A 65 -1.51 -4.30 -4.98
C LEU A 65 -1.28 -3.95 -6.45
N THR A 66 -0.23 -4.50 -7.06
CA THR A 66 0.09 -4.26 -8.47
C THR A 66 -1.02 -4.77 -9.39
N SER A 67 -1.61 -5.92 -9.07
CA SER A 67 -2.78 -6.45 -9.80
C SER A 67 -4.00 -5.53 -9.72
N GLN A 68 -4.25 -4.93 -8.55
CA GLN A 68 -5.35 -3.98 -8.34
C GLN A 68 -5.15 -2.68 -9.13
N PHE A 69 -3.93 -2.18 -9.24
CA PHE A 69 -3.63 -0.96 -10.00
C PHE A 69 -3.87 -1.12 -11.50
N GLY A 70 -3.62 -2.30 -12.06
CA GLY A 70 -3.82 -2.59 -13.48
C GLY A 70 -5.27 -2.93 -13.87
N SER A 71 -6.13 -3.22 -12.89
CA SER A 71 -7.51 -3.70 -13.14
C SER A 71 -8.55 -2.57 -13.23
N GLY A 72 -8.12 -1.30 -13.19
CA GLY A 72 -9.00 -0.13 -13.21
C GLY A 72 -8.99 0.70 -14.50
N ALA A 73 -8.53 0.12 -15.63
CA ALA A 73 -8.50 0.77 -16.94
C ALA A 73 -9.71 0.38 -17.81
#